data_AF-A0A2A5V647-F1
#
_entry.id   AF-A0A2A5V647-F1
#
_cell.length_a   1.000
_cell.length_b   1.000
_cell.length_c   1.000
_cell.angle_alpha   90.00
_cell.angle_beta   90.00
_cell.angle_gamma   90.00
#
_symmetry.space_group_name_H-M   'P 1'
#
loop_
_entity.id
_entity.type
_entity.pdbx_description
1 polymer ?
#
loop_
_entity_poly.entity_id
_entity_poly.type
_entity_poly.pdbx_seq_one_letter_code
_entity_poly.pdbx_strand_id
1 'polypeptide(L)'
;MSKLEILKKKLLYRSSYRGTKEMDILLSSFVKFYINKLGIDELQDLDKFLDLDDEIIYNFYQNNVSNNFLKKNRISQLLKKFKI
;
A
#
# COMPACT_ATOMS: atom_id res chain seq x y z
N MET A 1 16.58 10.13 -14.43
CA MET A 1 15.67 9.21 -13.71
C MET A 1 14.27 9.36 -14.33
N SER A 2 13.56 8.28 -14.66
CA SER A 2 12.23 8.39 -15.30
C SER A 2 11.15 8.76 -14.28
N LYS A 3 10.01 9.31 -14.73
CA LYS A 3 8.85 9.60 -13.87
C LYS A 3 8.36 8.36 -13.12
N LEU A 4 8.41 7.20 -13.77
CA LEU A 4 8.05 5.91 -13.18
C LEU A 4 9.01 5.53 -12.03
N GLU A 5 10.32 5.66 -12.24
CA GLU A 5 11.30 5.35 -11.20
C GLU A 5 11.19 6.29 -10.00
N ILE A 6 10.89 7.57 -10.24
CA ILE A 6 10.63 8.54 -9.16
C ILE A 6 9.40 8.12 -8.35
N LEU A 7 8.30 7.74 -9.02
CA LEU A 7 7.09 7.26 -8.35
C LEU A 7 7.37 6.01 -7.50
N LYS A 8 8.08 5.02 -8.06
CA LYS A 8 8.44 3.81 -7.32
C LYS A 8 9.28 4.12 -6.07
N LYS A 9 10.27 5.01 -6.17
CA LYS A 9 11.07 5.43 -5.02
C LYS A 9 10.24 6.13 -3.95
N LYS A 10 9.31 7.01 -4.36
CA LYS A 10 8.35 7.66 -3.45
C LYS A 10 7.53 6.60 -2.69
N LEU A 11 6.99 5.61 -3.39
CA LEU A 11 6.17 4.56 -2.79
C LEU A 11 6.96 3.70 -1.79
N LEU A 12 8.19 3.29 -2.13
CA LEU A 12 9.07 2.54 -1.22
C LEU A 12 9.40 3.31 0.05
N TYR A 13 9.68 4.62 -0.09
CA TYR A 13 9.93 5.48 1.04
C TYR A 13 8.67 5.56 1.93
N ARG A 14 7.54 5.96 1.37
CA ARG A 14 6.27 6.11 2.10
C ARG A 14 5.78 4.82 2.78
N SER A 15 6.08 3.66 2.22
CA SER A 15 5.71 2.38 2.83
C SER A 15 6.60 1.97 4.00
N SER A 16 7.78 2.58 4.13
CA SER A 16 8.81 2.21 5.10
C SER A 16 9.01 3.24 6.22
N TYR A 17 8.21 4.32 6.22
CA TYR A 17 8.22 5.37 7.24
C TYR A 17 6.78 5.64 7.70
N ARG A 18 6.29 4.74 8.55
CA ARG A 18 4.95 4.69 9.15
C ARG A 18 4.99 5.02 10.64
N GLY A 19 3.82 5.22 11.22
CA GLY A 19 3.69 5.60 12.63
C GLY A 19 4.02 4.48 13.61
N THR A 20 4.03 3.22 13.15
CA THR A 20 4.33 2.04 13.97
C THR A 20 5.25 1.07 13.23
N LYS A 21 6.04 0.30 13.99
CA LYS A 21 6.96 -0.71 13.43
C LYS A 21 6.21 -1.83 12.71
N GLU A 22 5.06 -2.21 13.24
CA GLU A 22 4.18 -3.23 12.66
C GLU A 22 3.72 -2.80 11.26
N MET A 23 3.30 -1.54 11.12
CA MET A 23 2.85 -0.99 9.83
C MET A 23 4.01 -0.78 8.86
N ASP A 24 5.18 -0.39 9.35
CA ASP A 24 6.40 -0.36 8.55
C ASP A 24 6.73 -1.72 7.95
N ILE A 25 6.72 -2.78 8.77
CA ILE A 25 7.04 -4.13 8.31
C ILE A 25 5.99 -4.61 7.30
N LEU A 26 4.70 -4.41 7.59
CA LEU A 26 3.60 -4.82 6.72
C LEU A 26 3.64 -4.11 5.37
N LEU A 27 3.63 -2.77 5.38
CA LEU A 27 3.53 -1.99 4.15
C LEU A 27 4.81 -2.00 3.35
N SER A 28 5.99 -1.97 3.99
CA SER A 28 7.25 -2.05 3.25
C SER A 28 7.41 -3.41 2.55
N SER A 29 7.02 -4.51 3.20
CA SER A 29 7.07 -5.85 2.60
C SER A 29 6.07 -5.97 1.45
N PHE A 30 4.83 -5.49 1.65
CA PHE A 30 3.79 -5.47 0.63
C PHE A 30 4.23 -4.68 -0.62
N VAL A 31 4.68 -3.44 -0.42
CA VAL A 31 5.08 -2.57 -1.54
C VAL A 31 6.29 -3.15 -2.26
N LYS A 32 7.33 -3.59 -1.55
CA LYS A 32 8.50 -4.23 -2.18
C LYS A 32 8.11 -5.43 -3.06
N PHE A 33 7.13 -6.22 -2.64
CA PHE A 33 6.67 -7.39 -3.39
C PHE A 33 5.90 -7.03 -4.68
N TYR A 34 5.06 -5.99 -4.63
CA TYR A 34 4.17 -5.64 -5.75
C TYR A 34 4.70 -4.52 -6.66
N ILE A 35 5.61 -3.67 -6.22
CA ILE A 35 6.01 -2.44 -6.95
C ILE A 35 6.53 -2.65 -8.38
N ASN A 36 7.10 -3.81 -8.67
CA ASN A 36 7.57 -4.17 -10.01
C ASN A 36 6.54 -4.98 -10.83
N LYS A 37 5.42 -5.35 -10.21
CA LYS A 37 4.31 -6.10 -10.81
C LYS A 37 3.13 -5.20 -11.17
N LEU A 38 3.07 -3.99 -10.61
CA LEU A 38 1.99 -3.03 -10.84
C LEU A 38 2.27 -2.15 -12.06
N GLY A 39 1.22 -1.88 -12.84
CA GLY A 39 1.20 -0.87 -13.90
C GLY A 39 1.15 0.55 -13.34
N ILE A 40 1.25 1.56 -14.20
CA ILE A 40 1.32 2.96 -13.77
C ILE A 40 0.06 3.43 -13.04
N ASP A 41 -1.13 3.03 -13.51
CA ASP A 41 -2.40 3.39 -12.87
C ASP A 41 -2.53 2.73 -11.49
N GLU A 42 -2.10 1.47 -11.37
CA GLU A 42 -2.08 0.76 -10.09
C GLU A 42 -1.06 1.36 -9.10
N LEU A 43 0.07 1.86 -9.59
CA LEU A 43 1.04 2.58 -8.75
C LEU A 43 0.48 3.92 -8.25
N GLN A 44 -0.38 4.59 -9.03
CA GLN A 44 -1.08 5.79 -8.56
C GLN A 44 -2.15 5.44 -7.53
N ASP A 45 -2.89 4.35 -7.73
CA ASP A 45 -3.84 3.85 -6.74
C ASP A 45 -3.14 3.42 -5.45
N LEU A 46 -1.92 2.86 -5.56
CA LEU A 46 -1.08 2.56 -4.41
C LEU A 46 -0.63 3.84 -3.69
N ASP A 47 -0.27 4.90 -4.41
CA ASP A 47 0.10 6.18 -3.80
C ASP A 47 -1.06 6.77 -2.97
N LYS A 48 -2.28 6.77 -3.55
CA LYS A 48 -3.51 7.18 -2.85
C LYS A 48 -3.84 6.27 -1.67
N PHE A 49 -3.61 4.97 -1.81
CA PHE A 49 -3.80 4.03 -0.71
C PHE A 49 -2.84 4.30 0.44
N LEU A 50 -1.58 4.64 0.14
CA LEU A 50 -0.57 4.99 1.14
C LEU A 50 -0.81 6.36 1.79
N ASP A 51 -1.74 7.20 1.29
CA ASP A 51 -2.21 8.42 1.95
C ASP A 51 -3.17 8.13 3.12
N LEU A 52 -3.70 6.91 3.22
CA LEU A 52 -4.57 6.53 4.34
C LEU A 52 -3.78 6.39 5.64
N ASP A 53 -4.46 6.71 6.75
CA ASP A 53 -3.94 6.52 8.08
C ASP A 53 -3.67 5.05 8.39
N ASP A 54 -2.62 4.82 9.16
CA ASP A 54 -2.18 3.48 9.56
C ASP A 54 -3.30 2.70 10.27
N GLU A 55 -4.10 3.36 11.11
CA GLU A 55 -5.25 2.75 11.79
C GLU A 55 -6.30 2.23 10.79
N ILE A 56 -6.59 3.00 9.74
CA ILE A 56 -7.56 2.61 8.71
C ILE A 56 -7.06 1.38 7.96
N ILE A 57 -5.79 1.40 7.55
CA ILE A 57 -5.17 0.31 6.81
C ILE A 57 -5.11 -0.96 7.68
N TYR A 58 -4.68 -0.83 8.93
CA TYR A 58 -4.57 -1.94 9.87
C TYR A 58 -5.92 -2.56 10.17
N ASN A 59 -6.94 -1.75 10.47
CA ASN A 59 -8.30 -2.24 10.71
C ASN A 59 -8.88 -2.97 9.49
N PHE A 60 -8.58 -2.49 8.28
CA PHE A 60 -8.98 -3.17 7.06
C PHE A 60 -8.28 -4.54 6.92
N TYR A 61 -6.97 -4.59 7.15
CA TYR A 61 -6.17 -5.80 7.03
C TYR A 61 -6.59 -6.87 8.07
N GLN A 62 -6.85 -6.46 9.30
CA GLN A 62 -7.11 -7.38 10.42
C GLN A 62 -8.59 -7.73 10.59
N ASN A 63 -9.46 -6.72 10.55
CA ASN A 63 -10.87 -6.86 10.94
C ASN A 63 -11.82 -6.87 9.74
N ASN A 64 -11.31 -6.80 8.51
CA ASN A 64 -12.09 -6.65 7.28
C ASN A 64 -13.03 -5.43 7.26
N VAL A 65 -12.80 -4.45 8.14
CA VAL A 65 -13.58 -3.22 8.20
C VAL A 65 -13.26 -2.41 6.95
N SER A 66 -14.22 -2.34 6.02
CA SER A 66 -14.01 -1.74 4.71
C SER A 66 -15.13 -0.75 4.42
N ASN A 67 -14.78 0.51 4.19
CA ASN A 67 -15.69 1.46 3.54
C ASN A 67 -15.79 1.17 2.03
N ASN A 68 -16.71 1.84 1.34
CA ASN A 68 -16.93 1.62 -0.10
C ASN A 68 -15.68 1.88 -0.95
N PHE A 69 -14.76 2.74 -0.50
CA PHE A 69 -13.49 3.03 -1.18
C PHE A 69 -12.55 1.82 -1.15
N LEU A 70 -12.32 1.24 0.03
CA LEU A 70 -11.43 0.09 0.20
C LEU A 70 -11.95 -1.19 -0.47
N LYS A 71 -13.28 -1.37 -0.55
CA LYS A 71 -13.86 -2.57 -1.20
C LYS A 71 -13.61 -2.62 -2.71
N LYS A 72 -13.55 -1.47 -3.37
CA LYS A 72 -13.39 -1.35 -4.84
C LYS A 72 -11.93 -1.20 -5.27
N ASN A 73 -11.04 -0.80 -4.37
CA ASN A 73 -9.64 -0.58 -4.69
C ASN A 73 -8.88 -1.92 -4.82
N ARG A 74 -8.26 -2.15 -5.97
CA ARG A 74 -7.47 -3.35 -6.26
C ARG A 74 -6.29 -3.50 -5.31
N ILE A 75 -5.64 -2.42 -4.90
CA ILE A 75 -4.53 -2.43 -3.94
C ILE A 75 -4.98 -2.96 -2.59
N SER A 76 -6.14 -2.52 -2.11
CA SER A 76 -6.73 -3.03 -0.87
C SER A 76 -7.03 -4.53 -0.97
N GLN A 77 -7.53 -5.01 -2.12
CA GLN A 77 -7.72 -6.44 -2.33
C GLN A 77 -6.42 -7.25 -2.38
N LEU A 78 -5.34 -6.69 -2.94
CA LEU A 78 -4.02 -7.31 -2.92
C LEU A 78 -3.47 -7.37 -1.50
N LEU A 79 -3.55 -6.29 -0.73
CA LEU A 79 -3.10 -6.25 0.65
C LEU A 79 -3.83 -7.30 1.50
N LYS A 80 -5.15 -7.44 1.34
CA LYS A 80 -5.95 -8.44 2.06
C LYS A 80 -5.50 -9.89 1.79
N LYS A 81 -4.95 -10.16 0.61
CA LYS A 81 -4.42 -11.49 0.23
C LYS A 81 -2.95 -11.66 0.59
N PHE A 82 -2.26 -10.57 0.92
CA PHE A 82 -0.86 -10.58 1.29
C PHE A 82 -0.71 -11.13 2.70
N LYS A 83 0.26 -12.03 2.90
CA LYS A 83 0.64 -12.56 4.21
C LYS A 83 2.15 -12.41 4.33
N ILE A 84 2.59 -11.90 5.48
CA ILE A 84 4.01 -11.83 5.86
C ILE A 84 4.45 -13.20 6.37
#